data_AF-A0A917XF96-F1
#
_entry.id   AF-A0A917XF96-F1
#
_cell.length_a   1.000
_cell.length_b   1.000
_cell.length_c   1.000
_cell.angle_alpha   90.00
_cell.angle_beta   90.00
_cell.angle_gamma   90.00
#
_symmetry.space_group_name_H-M   'P 1'
#
loop_
_entity.id
_entity.type
_entity.pdbx_description
1 polymer ?
#
loop_
_entity_poly.entity_id
_entity_poly.type
_entity_poly.pdbx_seq_one_letter_code
_entity_poly.pdbx_strand_id
1 'polypeptide(L)'
;MRSVPVLSASTGLIYGSAQDPGLAAGGTYVWYTEAIDFGTGKTVWKKRVGAGGSYNDVGMILSLGPDGTLYDSVRDGVVAVKDSREPLS
;
A
#
# COMPACT_ATOMS: atom_id res chain seq x y z
N MET A 1 6.95 4.17 -5.55
CA MET A 1 5.60 3.60 -5.74
C MET A 1 5.53 2.82 -7.04
N ARG A 2 4.79 1.71 -7.06
CA ARG A 2 4.57 0.87 -8.26
C ARG A 2 3.11 0.90 -8.76
N SER A 3 2.20 1.48 -7.96
CA SER A 3 0.78 1.71 -8.24
C SER A 3 0.49 3.11 -8.83
N VAL A 4 -0.78 3.34 -9.20
CA VAL A 4 -1.35 4.70 -9.25
C VAL A 4 -1.67 5.14 -7.80
N PRO A 5 -1.07 6.22 -7.29
CA PRO A 5 -1.26 6.62 -5.89
C PRO A 5 -2.58 7.38 -5.66
N VAL A 6 -3.06 7.38 -4.42
CA VAL A 6 -4.23 8.15 -3.97
C VAL A 6 -3.85 9.06 -2.81
N LEU A 7 -4.28 10.33 -2.87
CA LEU A 7 -4.12 11.30 -1.78
C LEU A 7 -5.39 11.39 -0.93
N SER A 8 -5.23 11.28 0.39
CA SER A 8 -6.26 11.71 1.34
C SER A 8 -6.06 13.18 1.70
N ALA A 9 -6.96 14.05 1.25
CA ALA A 9 -6.91 15.48 1.58
C ALA A 9 -7.15 15.78 3.06
N SER A 10 -7.82 14.87 3.80
CA SER A 10 -8.09 15.05 5.23
C SER A 10 -6.87 14.77 6.11
N THR A 11 -6.01 13.83 5.69
CA THR A 11 -4.82 13.42 6.47
C THR A 11 -3.51 13.92 5.86
N GLY A 12 -3.50 14.38 4.61
CA GLY A 12 -2.28 14.75 3.90
C GLY A 12 -1.40 13.55 3.53
N LEU A 13 -1.96 12.33 3.51
CA LEU A 13 -1.22 11.11 3.21
C LEU A 13 -1.46 10.65 1.77
N ILE A 14 -0.38 10.33 1.07
CA ILE A 14 -0.39 9.62 -0.20
C ILE A 14 -0.25 8.13 0.08
N TYR A 15 -1.17 7.32 -0.43
CA TYR A 15 -1.11 5.87 -0.37
C TYR A 15 -0.68 5.29 -1.71
N GLY A 16 0.14 4.25 -1.67
CA GLY A 16 0.54 3.51 -2.85
C GLY A 16 1.17 2.17 -2.50
N SER A 17 1.50 1.40 -3.53
CA SER A 17 2.26 0.17 -3.36
C SER A 17 3.77 0.39 -3.49
N ALA A 18 4.50 -0.42 -2.74
CA ALA A 18 5.94 -0.51 -2.79
C ALA A 18 6.39 -1.98 -2.83
N GLN A 19 7.57 -2.17 -3.38
CA GLN A 19 8.28 -3.44 -3.39
C GLN A 19 9.67 -3.22 -2.78
N ASP A 20 10.19 -4.22 -2.06
CA ASP A 20 11.58 -4.20 -1.62
C ASP A 20 12.51 -4.45 -2.83
N PRO A 21 13.37 -3.49 -3.21
CA PRO A 21 14.22 -3.63 -4.38
C PRO A 21 15.31 -4.69 -4.21
N GLY A 22 15.80 -4.92 -2.99
CA GLY A 22 16.84 -5.91 -2.71
C GLY A 22 16.28 -7.34 -2.84
N LEU A 23 15.11 -7.58 -2.25
CA LEU A 23 14.42 -8.86 -2.41
C LEU A 23 14.03 -9.12 -3.87
N ALA A 24 13.52 -8.09 -4.57
CA ALA A 24 13.11 -8.21 -5.97
C ALA A 24 14.30 -8.53 -6.89
N ALA A 25 15.47 -7.94 -6.65
CA ALA A 25 16.70 -8.26 -7.39
C ALA A 25 17.13 -9.73 -7.21
N GLY A 26 16.82 -10.34 -6.05
CA GLY A 26 17.00 -11.76 -5.77
C GLY A 26 15.84 -12.67 -6.20
N GLY A 27 14.87 -12.16 -6.98
CA GLY A 27 13.71 -12.93 -7.45
C GLY A 27 12.60 -13.13 -6.41
N THR A 28 12.70 -12.50 -5.24
CA THR A 28 11.69 -12.56 -4.19
C THR A 28 10.84 -11.29 -4.21
N TYR A 29 9.65 -11.37 -4.79
CA TYR A 29 8.77 -10.21 -4.94
C TYR A 29 7.85 -10.07 -3.74
N VAL A 30 8.17 -9.16 -2.81
CA VAL A 30 7.32 -8.83 -1.66
C VAL A 30 6.66 -7.47 -1.87
N TRP A 31 5.36 -7.41 -1.65
CA TRP A 31 4.53 -6.23 -1.88
C TRP A 31 4.09 -5.62 -0.56
N TYR A 32 4.07 -4.30 -0.53
CA TYR A 32 3.70 -3.49 0.62
C TYR A 32 2.75 -2.39 0.18
N THR A 33 1.82 -2.04 1.05
CA THR A 33 1.17 -0.73 1.03
C THR A 33 2.00 0.23 1.87
N GLU A 34 2.19 1.44 1.40
CA GLU A 34 2.86 2.50 2.15
C GLU A 34 2.02 3.78 2.18
N ALA A 35 2.20 4.56 3.24
CA ALA A 35 1.74 5.94 3.32
C ALA A 35 2.94 6.88 3.36
N ILE A 36 2.86 7.94 2.56
CA ILE A 36 3.85 9.01 2.48
C ILE A 36 3.18 10.31 2.87
N ASP A 37 3.84 11.11 3.70
CA ASP A 37 3.41 12.47 4.00
C ASP A 37 3.57 13.36 2.75
N PHE A 38 2.49 14.00 2.32
CA PHE A 38 2.46 14.79 1.08
C PHE A 38 3.42 15.98 1.10
N GLY A 39 3.59 16.63 2.25
CA GLY A 39 4.42 17.84 2.36
C GLY A 39 5.92 17.55 2.40
N THR A 40 6.31 16.44 3.03
CA THR A 40 7.72 16.11 3.30
C THR A 40 8.27 14.97 2.44
N GLY A 41 7.41 14.16 1.83
CA GLY A 41 7.81 12.97 1.08
C GLY A 41 8.32 11.83 1.96
N LYS A 42 8.19 11.92 3.29
CA LYS A 42 8.64 10.87 4.22
C LYS A 42 7.61 9.75 4.31
N THR A 43 8.09 8.50 4.32
CA THR A 43 7.26 7.34 4.64
C THR A 43 6.79 7.43 6.09
N VAL A 44 5.47 7.46 6.30
CA VAL A 44 4.84 7.46 7.62
C VAL A 44 4.71 6.02 8.14
N TRP A 45 4.28 5.11 7.27
CA TRP A 45 4.21 3.69 7.56
C TRP A 45 4.31 2.85 6.30
N LYS A 46 4.64 1.57 6.50
CA LYS A 46 4.71 0.55 5.44
C LYS A 46 4.21 -0.78 6.00
N LYS A 47 3.28 -1.43 5.31
CA LYS A 47 2.68 -2.72 5.71
C LYS A 47 2.79 -3.74 4.60
N ARG A 48 3.33 -4.93 4.91
CA ARG A 48 3.40 -6.04 3.95
C ARG A 48 1.99 -6.57 3.67
N VAL A 49 1.67 -6.73 2.39
CA VAL A 49 0.35 -7.23 1.94
C VAL A 49 0.43 -8.61 1.30
N GLY A 50 1.59 -9.01 0.78
CA GLY A 50 1.77 -10.34 0.22
C GLY A 50 3.09 -10.50 -0.53
N ALA A 51 3.23 -11.62 -1.24
CA ALA A 51 4.40 -11.92 -2.05
C ALA A 51 4.03 -12.73 -3.31
N GLY A 52 4.84 -12.61 -4.35
CA GLY A 52 4.62 -13.26 -5.64
C GLY A 52 3.79 -12.44 -6.63
N GLY A 53 3.52 -13.02 -7.80
CA GLY A 53 2.80 -12.34 -8.89
C GLY A 53 1.35 -11.99 -8.57
N SER A 54 0.70 -12.78 -7.71
CA SER A 54 -0.71 -12.60 -7.30
C SER A 54 -1.00 -11.26 -6.64
N TYR A 55 0.01 -10.67 -5.99
CA TYR A 55 -0.07 -9.39 -5.27
C TYR A 55 0.53 -8.21 -6.05
N ASN A 56 0.91 -8.43 -7.31
CA ASN A 56 1.39 -7.36 -8.17
C ASN A 56 0.21 -6.48 -8.62
N ASP A 57 0.37 -5.18 -8.43
CA ASP A 57 -0.64 -4.15 -8.69
C ASP A 57 -0.17 -3.13 -9.74
N VAL A 58 0.94 -3.40 -10.45
CA VAL A 58 1.47 -2.50 -11.48
C VAL A 58 0.40 -2.20 -12.52
N GLY A 59 0.03 -0.92 -12.63
CA GLY A 59 -1.02 -0.43 -13.53
C GLY A 59 -2.46 -0.67 -13.05
N MET A 60 -2.65 -1.11 -11.80
CA MET A 60 -3.96 -1.37 -11.20
C MET A 60 -4.42 -0.19 -10.34
N ILE A 61 -5.69 -0.28 -9.90
CA ILE A 61 -6.38 0.78 -9.18
C ILE A 61 -6.29 0.55 -7.68
N LEU A 62 -5.99 1.64 -6.97
CA LEU A 62 -6.04 1.76 -5.53
C LEU A 62 -7.14 2.76 -5.16
N SER A 63 -7.90 2.49 -4.09
CA SER A 63 -9.06 3.29 -3.68
C SER A 63 -9.15 3.40 -2.16
N LEU A 64 -9.56 4.58 -1.67
CA LEU A 64 -9.79 4.82 -0.25
C LEU A 64 -11.30 4.86 0.02
N GLY A 65 -11.78 3.93 0.84
CA GLY A 65 -13.17 3.87 1.27
C GLY A 65 -13.52 4.99 2.27
N PRO A 66 -14.81 5.34 2.41
CA PRO A 66 -15.25 6.37 3.35
C PRO A 66 -15.03 5.98 4.82
N ASP A 67 -14.79 4.69 5.10
CA ASP A 67 -14.45 4.17 6.43
C ASP A 67 -12.94 4.14 6.72
N GLY A 68 -12.13 4.73 5.83
CA GLY A 68 -10.67 4.75 5.94
C GLY A 68 -9.98 3.46 5.47
N THR A 69 -10.73 2.46 5.00
CA THR A 69 -10.12 1.24 4.46
C THR A 69 -9.52 1.52 3.09
N LEU A 70 -8.26 1.14 2.90
CA LEU A 70 -7.61 1.16 1.60
C LEU A 70 -7.85 -0.17 0.88
N TYR A 71 -8.34 -0.09 -0.36
CA TYR A 71 -8.52 -1.24 -1.24
C TYR A 71 -7.54 -1.14 -2.40
N ASP A 72 -6.70 -2.15 -2.56
CA ASP A 72 -5.72 -2.25 -3.64
C ASP A 72 -6.06 -3.44 -4.53
N SER A 73 -6.24 -3.17 -5.83
CA SER A 73 -6.52 -4.21 -6.82
C SER A 73 -5.22 -4.90 -7.19
N VAL A 74 -5.17 -6.21 -7.04
CA VAL A 74 -4.00 -7.03 -7.38
C VAL A 74 -4.36 -8.06 -8.45
N ARG A 75 -3.36 -8.72 -9.06
CA ARG A 75 -3.60 -9.69 -10.14
C ARG A 75 -4.67 -10.74 -9.83
N ASP A 76 -4.65 -11.27 -8.61
CA ASP A 76 -5.53 -12.39 -8.24
C ASP A 76 -6.63 -11.97 -7.23
N GLY A 77 -6.96 -10.68 -7.13
CA GLY A 77 -8.07 -10.22 -6.28
C GLY A 77 -7.91 -8.81 -5.73
N VAL A 78 -8.25 -8.63 -4.46
CA VAL A 78 -8.22 -7.34 -3.76
C VAL A 78 -7.59 -7.51 -2.39
N VAL A 79 -6.67 -6.62 -2.05
CA VAL A 79 -6.15 -6.44 -0.70
C VAL A 79 -6.91 -5.32 -0.01
N ALA A 80 -7.32 -5.55 1.23
CA ALA A 80 -7.87 -4.49 2.10
C ALA A 80 -6.90 -4.21 3.25
N VAL A 81 -6.54 -2.94 3.43
CA VAL A 81 -5.70 -2.45 4.53
C VAL A 81 -6.52 -1.51 5.39
N LYS A 82 -6.62 -1.82 6.69
CA LYS A 82 -7.41 -1.07 7.66
C LYS A 82 -6.66 -0.98 8.98
N ASP A 83 -6.86 0.12 9.70
CA ASP A 83 -6.36 0.25 11.07
C ASP A 83 -6.94 -0.87 11.95
N SER A 84 -6.06 -1.53 12.71
CA SER A 84 -6.48 -2.45 13.76
C SER A 84 -7.00 -1.66 14.95
N ARG A 85 -8.23 -1.93 15.39
CA ARG A 85 -8.70 -1.54 16.72
C ARG A 85 -8.12 -2.50 17.75
N GLU A 86 -6.81 -2.49 17.97
CA GLU A 86 -6.31 -3.03 19.24
C GLU A 86 -6.44 -1.93 20.30
N PRO A 87 -7.12 -2.19 21.43
CA PRO A 87 -6.96 -1.33 22.60
C PRO A 87 -5.50 -1.35 22.98
N LEU A 88 -4.92 -0.18 23.28
CA LEU A 88 -3.62 -0.11 23.94
C LEU A 88 -3.72 -0.95 25.22
N SER A 89 -3.03 -2.11 25.24
CA SER A 89 -2.86 -2.96 26.43
C SER A 89 -1.82 -2.38 27.36
#